data_AF-A0A5P8NCQ3-F1
#
_entry.id   AF-A0A5P8NCQ3-F1
#
_cell.length_a   1.000
_cell.length_b   1.000
_cell.length_c   1.000
_cell.angle_alpha   90.00
_cell.angle_beta   90.00
_cell.angle_gamma   90.00
#
_symmetry.space_group_name_H-M   'P 1'
#
loop_
_entity.id
_entity.type
_entity.pdbx_description
1 polymer ?
#
loop_
_entity_poly.entity_id
_entity_poly.type
_entity_poly.pdbx_seq_one_letter_code
_entity_poly.pdbx_strand_id
1 'polypeptide(L)'
;MNGSFLSLANLISKKDTTVKMSQFDFCEPAFLLGILSLYKSGIVEVDCNNIDIENYLNRTDFLKHIGVDTRSINRQHSNNLVEITPINKNTSGVDTNKITKKIVSNIGITYEVENKFIYGTLEWIFWELIDNSIQHSNADFEKGGSYFMVQSYPKRGELHICIVDNGIGIKESLIKS
;
A
#
# COMPACT_ATOMS: atom_id res chain seq x y z
N MET A 1 -5.37 16.95 -9.40
CA MET A 1 -4.85 15.85 -10.26
C MET A 1 -5.11 14.51 -9.59
N ASN A 2 -5.17 13.39 -10.32
CA ASN A 2 -5.27 12.08 -9.68
C ASN A 2 -3.86 11.47 -9.49
N GLY A 3 -3.54 11.09 -8.26
CA GLY A 3 -2.34 10.32 -7.92
C GLY A 3 -2.54 8.87 -8.36
N SER A 4 -1.95 8.53 -9.51
CA SER A 4 -1.99 7.19 -10.12
C SER A 4 -0.59 6.63 -10.33
N PHE A 5 -0.48 5.35 -10.68
CA PHE A 5 0.80 4.73 -11.00
C PHE A 5 1.60 5.48 -12.09
N LEU A 6 0.92 6.01 -13.11
CA LEU A 6 1.58 6.78 -14.17
C LEU A 6 2.18 8.09 -13.64
N SER A 7 1.47 8.77 -12.73
CA SER A 7 1.99 9.98 -12.09
C SER A 7 3.19 9.68 -11.19
N LEU A 8 3.21 8.52 -10.53
CA LEU A 8 4.35 8.04 -9.74
C LEU A 8 5.57 7.79 -10.62
N ALA A 9 5.40 7.09 -11.75
CA ALA A 9 6.49 6.81 -12.69
C ALA A 9 7.14 8.11 -13.22
N ASN A 10 6.32 9.11 -13.56
CA ASN A 10 6.80 10.42 -13.96
C ASN A 10 7.55 11.14 -12.84
N LEU A 11 7.14 10.95 -11.59
CA LEU A 11 7.78 11.57 -10.42
C LEU A 11 9.14 10.93 -10.13
N ILE A 12 9.25 9.61 -10.23
CA ILE A 12 10.51 8.86 -10.08
C ILE A 12 11.55 9.31 -11.12
N SER A 13 11.13 9.72 -12.32
CA SER A 13 12.04 10.21 -13.35
C SER A 13 12.71 11.55 -13.00
N LYS A 14 12.20 12.28 -12.00
CA LYS A 14 12.70 13.59 -11.55
C LYS A 14 13.34 13.41 -10.17
N LYS A 15 14.67 13.25 -10.10
CA LYS A 15 15.41 13.13 -8.83
C LYS A 15 15.16 14.35 -7.91
N ASP A 16 15.23 14.14 -6.60
CA ASP A 16 15.12 15.17 -5.54
C ASP A 16 13.85 16.03 -5.65
N THR A 17 12.69 15.37 -5.69
CA THR A 17 11.39 16.04 -5.82
C THR A 17 10.63 16.04 -4.49
N THR A 18 10.26 17.22 -4.00
CA THR A 18 9.23 17.35 -2.97
C THR A 18 7.85 17.08 -3.58
N VAL A 19 7.15 16.08 -3.07
CA VAL A 19 5.81 15.69 -3.52
C VAL A 19 4.77 16.43 -2.71
N LYS A 20 4.17 17.45 -3.34
CA LYS A 20 3.05 18.19 -2.76
C LYS A 20 1.78 17.37 -2.89
N MET A 21 1.30 16.78 -1.80
CA MET A 21 0.06 15.99 -1.80
C MET A 21 -1.16 16.86 -2.08
N SER A 22 -1.06 18.17 -1.81
CA SER A 22 -2.08 19.18 -2.07
C SER A 22 -2.49 19.32 -3.54
N GLN A 23 -1.67 18.85 -4.48
CA GLN A 23 -1.99 18.90 -5.91
C GLN A 23 -2.88 17.72 -6.36
N PHE A 24 -3.12 16.76 -5.47
CA PHE A 24 -3.92 15.58 -5.75
C PHE A 24 -5.27 15.65 -5.05
N ASP A 25 -6.33 15.39 -5.82
CA ASP A 25 -7.70 15.33 -5.31
C ASP A 25 -8.01 13.92 -4.77
N PHE A 26 -7.26 12.95 -5.27
CA PHE A 26 -7.41 11.54 -4.97
C PHE A 26 -6.09 10.82 -5.23
N CYS A 27 -5.78 9.81 -4.42
CA CYS A 27 -4.58 8.97 -4.60
C CYS A 27 -4.95 7.49 -4.53
N GLU A 28 -4.56 6.73 -5.54
CA GLU A 28 -4.75 5.28 -5.55
C GLU A 28 -3.75 4.59 -4.59
N PRO A 29 -4.05 3.37 -4.10
CA PRO A 29 -3.15 2.62 -3.23
C PRO A 29 -1.73 2.50 -3.77
N ALA A 30 -1.57 2.22 -5.07
CA ALA A 30 -0.26 2.11 -5.71
C ALA A 30 0.54 3.43 -5.68
N PHE A 31 -0.14 4.55 -5.84
CA PHE A 31 0.50 5.87 -5.74
C PHE A 31 0.94 6.16 -4.30
N LEU A 32 0.04 5.98 -3.32
CA LEU A 32 0.35 6.25 -1.91
C LEU A 32 1.49 5.37 -1.40
N LEU A 33 1.44 4.06 -1.65
CA LEU A 33 2.48 3.14 -1.21
C LEU A 33 3.82 3.40 -1.90
N GLY A 34 3.79 3.74 -3.20
CA GLY A 34 4.98 4.12 -3.94
C GLY A 34 5.64 5.37 -3.35
N ILE A 35 4.88 6.44 -3.12
CA ILE A 35 5.39 7.66 -2.48
C ILE A 35 5.92 7.37 -1.08
N LEU A 36 5.20 6.59 -0.28
CA LEU A 36 5.64 6.24 1.08
C LEU A 36 6.96 5.46 1.07
N SER A 37 7.10 4.48 0.18
CA SER A 37 8.33 3.68 0.05
C SER A 37 9.53 4.54 -0.40
N LEU A 38 9.32 5.45 -1.35
CA LEU A 38 10.34 6.41 -1.78
C LEU A 38 10.73 7.38 -0.66
N TYR A 39 9.75 7.89 0.10
CA TYR A 39 9.97 8.77 1.25
C TYR A 39 10.81 8.07 2.32
N LYS A 40 10.46 6.82 2.66
CA LYS A 40 11.21 5.99 3.62
C LYS A 40 12.63 5.67 3.17
N SER A 41 12.84 5.62 1.86
CA SER A 41 14.16 5.46 1.26
C SER A 41 14.96 6.78 1.16
N GLY A 42 14.39 7.91 1.58
CA GLY A 42 15.02 9.23 1.50
C GLY A 42 15.14 9.78 0.06
N ILE A 43 14.38 9.22 -0.89
CA ILE A 43 14.44 9.62 -2.31
C ILE A 43 13.56 10.84 -2.58
N VAL A 44 12.46 10.99 -1.84
CA VAL A 44 11.53 12.11 -1.98
C VAL A 44 11.19 12.70 -0.62
N GLU A 45 10.85 13.99 -0.61
CA GLU A 45 10.17 14.63 0.50
C GLU A 45 8.66 14.67 0.23
N VAL A 46 7.84 14.74 1.27
CA VAL A 46 6.38 14.80 1.15
C VAL A 46 5.85 16.01 1.88
N ASP A 47 5.07 16.83 1.19
CA ASP A 47 4.37 17.99 1.73
C ASP A 47 2.86 17.73 1.73
N CYS A 48 2.26 17.65 2.92
CA CYS A 48 0.85 17.34 3.13
C CYS A 48 -0.02 18.55 3.47
N ASN A 49 0.44 19.78 3.22
CA ASN A 49 -0.33 21.00 3.53
C ASN A 49 -1.53 21.20 2.60
N ASN A 50 -2.65 20.48 2.83
CA ASN A 50 -3.98 20.73 2.25
C ASN A 50 -5.07 19.93 2.99
N ILE A 51 -6.10 20.63 3.49
CA ILE A 51 -7.20 20.11 4.29
C ILE A 51 -8.07 19.06 3.57
N ASP A 52 -8.25 19.16 2.25
CA ASP A 52 -9.23 18.31 1.53
C ASP A 52 -8.74 16.86 1.37
N ILE A 53 -7.45 16.68 1.06
CA ILE A 53 -6.84 15.34 0.99
C ILE A 53 -6.45 14.82 2.38
N GLU A 54 -6.28 15.71 3.37
CA GLU A 54 -5.83 15.36 4.73
C GLU A 54 -6.69 14.28 5.38
N ASN A 55 -8.02 14.37 5.23
CA ASN A 55 -8.93 13.36 5.76
C ASN A 55 -8.70 11.98 5.14
N TYR A 56 -8.44 11.92 3.84
CA TYR A 56 -8.15 10.67 3.15
C TYR A 56 -6.76 10.13 3.51
N LEU A 57 -5.73 10.98 3.53
CA LEU A 57 -4.37 10.58 3.95
C LEU A 57 -4.33 10.11 5.40
N ASN A 58 -5.12 10.74 6.28
CA ASN A 58 -5.27 10.27 7.65
C ASN A 58 -6.01 8.92 7.69
N ARG A 59 -7.12 8.78 6.95
CA ARG A 59 -7.93 7.55 6.93
C ARG A 59 -7.13 6.34 6.44
N THR A 60 -6.18 6.54 5.55
CA THR A 60 -5.30 5.48 5.03
C THR A 60 -4.11 5.16 5.93
N ASP A 61 -3.94 5.84 7.07
CA ASP A 61 -2.75 5.81 7.93
C ASP A 61 -1.47 6.40 7.26
N PHE A 62 -1.57 7.04 6.10
CA PHE A 62 -0.41 7.63 5.40
C PHE A 62 0.30 8.69 6.26
N LEU A 63 -0.45 9.64 6.83
CA LEU A 63 0.10 10.71 7.68
C LEU A 63 0.87 10.16 8.89
N LYS A 64 0.34 9.11 9.52
CA LYS A 64 0.99 8.41 10.62
C LYS A 64 2.34 7.83 10.20
N HIS A 65 2.45 7.26 9.00
CA HIS A 65 3.70 6.65 8.52
C HIS A 65 4.77 7.68 8.15
N ILE A 66 4.38 8.91 7.78
CA ILE A 66 5.32 10.01 7.55
C ILE A 66 5.58 10.87 8.81
N GLY A 67 5.07 10.46 9.97
CA GLY A 67 5.35 11.11 11.25
C GLY A 67 4.51 12.35 11.57
N VAL A 68 3.40 12.57 10.85
CA VAL A 68 2.44 13.66 11.14
C VAL A 68 1.47 13.21 12.24
N ASP A 69 1.28 14.04 13.27
CA ASP A 69 0.36 13.76 14.36
C ASP A 69 -1.10 13.90 13.90
N THR A 70 -1.89 12.86 14.11
CA THR A 70 -3.27 12.73 13.61
C THR A 70 -4.33 12.65 14.71
N ARG A 71 -3.93 12.88 15.98
CA ARG A 71 -4.77 12.69 17.18
C ARG A 71 -6.09 13.49 17.20
N SER A 72 -6.25 14.51 16.35
CA SER A 72 -7.43 15.38 16.28
C SER A 72 -8.47 14.98 15.22
N ILE A 73 -8.20 13.98 14.37
CA ILE A 73 -9.04 13.70 13.21
C ILE A 73 -9.97 12.50 13.48
N ASN A 74 -11.28 12.73 13.39
CA ASN A 74 -12.31 11.69 13.53
C ASN A 74 -12.12 10.58 12.49
N ARG A 75 -11.88 9.35 12.93
CA ARG A 75 -11.76 8.17 12.07
C ARG A 75 -13.12 7.54 11.84
N GLN A 76 -13.66 7.63 10.62
CA GLN A 76 -14.79 6.79 10.21
C GLN A 76 -14.26 5.44 9.72
N HIS A 77 -14.63 4.36 10.40
CA HIS A 77 -14.36 3.00 9.93
C HIS A 77 -15.17 2.70 8.67
N SER A 78 -14.53 2.03 7.69
CA SER A 78 -15.17 1.59 6.45
C SER A 78 -14.64 0.22 6.10
N ASN A 79 -15.54 -0.67 5.66
CA ASN A 79 -15.20 -2.04 5.27
C ASN A 79 -14.48 -2.10 3.91
N ASN A 80 -14.47 -1.00 3.14
CA ASN A 80 -13.92 -0.93 1.78
C ASN A 80 -12.45 -0.52 1.75
N LEU A 81 -11.78 -0.42 2.90
CA LEU A 81 -10.40 0.03 3.01
C LEU A 81 -9.67 -0.78 4.07
N VAL A 82 -8.57 -1.40 3.67
CA VAL A 82 -7.52 -1.85 4.58
C VAL A 82 -6.41 -0.81 4.53
N GLU A 83 -6.14 -0.20 5.67
CA GLU A 83 -5.18 0.88 5.82
C GLU A 83 -3.75 0.43 5.50
N ILE A 84 -2.87 1.41 5.24
CA ILE A 84 -1.46 1.17 5.01
C ILE A 84 -0.88 0.43 6.21
N THR A 85 -0.47 -0.81 5.96
CA THR A 85 0.02 -1.72 6.99
C THR A 85 1.45 -2.13 6.63
N PRO A 86 2.41 -1.99 7.56
CA PRO A 86 3.80 -2.34 7.31
C PRO A 86 3.98 -3.86 7.19
N ILE A 87 4.86 -4.26 6.27
CA ILE A 87 5.38 -5.62 6.16
C ILE A 87 6.79 -5.59 6.75
N ASN A 88 7.07 -6.45 7.73
CA ASN A 88 8.36 -6.52 8.40
C ASN A 88 8.88 -7.96 8.48
N LYS A 89 10.17 -8.12 8.79
CA LYS A 89 10.81 -9.45 8.92
C LYS A 89 10.15 -10.35 9.98
N ASN A 90 9.49 -9.75 10.97
CA ASN A 90 8.76 -10.45 12.02
C ASN A 90 7.26 -10.60 11.68
N THR A 91 6.82 -10.21 10.48
CA THR A 91 5.48 -10.50 9.97
C THR A 91 5.39 -12.01 9.87
N SER A 92 4.77 -12.60 10.89
CA SER A 92 4.63 -14.04 11.00
C SER A 92 3.68 -14.55 9.91
N GLY A 93 3.72 -15.86 9.61
CA GLY A 93 2.70 -16.47 8.74
C GLY A 93 1.25 -16.24 9.24
N VAL A 94 1.08 -15.96 10.55
CA VAL A 94 -0.21 -15.57 11.14
C VAL A 94 -0.64 -14.16 10.70
N ASP A 95 0.29 -13.23 10.57
CA ASP A 95 0.02 -11.88 10.08
C ASP A 95 -0.22 -11.88 8.58
N THR A 96 0.54 -12.65 7.80
CA THR A 96 0.27 -12.90 6.39
C THR A 96 -1.14 -13.44 6.18
N ASN A 97 -1.56 -14.44 6.96
CA ASN A 97 -2.93 -14.97 6.90
C ASN A 97 -4.01 -13.94 7.26
N LYS A 98 -3.76 -13.04 8.21
CA LYS A 98 -4.71 -11.96 8.53
C LYS A 98 -4.83 -10.95 7.39
N ILE A 99 -3.72 -10.60 6.76
CA ILE A 99 -3.67 -9.68 5.62
C ILE A 99 -4.43 -10.28 4.45
N THR A 100 -4.10 -11.51 4.10
CA THR A 100 -4.76 -12.31 3.08
C THR A 100 -6.26 -12.41 3.33
N LYS A 101 -6.70 -12.76 4.55
CA LYS A 101 -8.13 -12.82 4.89
C LYS A 101 -8.84 -11.48 4.75
N LYS A 102 -8.19 -10.36 5.09
CA LYS A 102 -8.76 -9.01 4.88
C LYS A 102 -8.91 -8.68 3.40
N ILE A 103 -7.94 -9.03 2.57
CA ILE A 103 -8.00 -8.87 1.10
C ILE A 103 -9.16 -9.68 0.54
N VAL A 104 -9.23 -10.97 0.87
CA VAL A 104 -10.25 -11.88 0.31
C VAL A 104 -11.64 -11.55 0.84
N SER A 105 -11.79 -11.11 2.09
CA SER A 105 -13.06 -10.57 2.60
C SER A 105 -13.52 -9.33 1.82
N ASN A 106 -12.60 -8.45 1.41
CA ASN A 106 -12.94 -7.30 0.57
C ASN A 106 -13.37 -7.73 -0.84
N ILE A 107 -12.72 -8.74 -1.41
CA ILE A 107 -13.12 -9.36 -2.69
C ILE A 107 -14.53 -9.93 -2.57
N GLY A 108 -14.79 -10.70 -1.52
CA GLY A 108 -16.09 -11.31 -1.25
C GLY A 108 -17.22 -10.29 -1.15
N ILE A 109 -17.00 -9.19 -0.44
CA ILE A 109 -17.98 -8.08 -0.33
C ILE A 109 -18.19 -7.37 -1.66
N THR A 110 -17.13 -7.20 -2.46
CA THR A 110 -17.19 -6.41 -3.70
C THR A 110 -17.79 -7.19 -4.87
N TYR A 111 -17.55 -8.49 -4.93
CA TYR A 111 -17.87 -9.33 -6.09
C TYR A 111 -18.82 -10.49 -5.76
N GLU A 112 -19.40 -10.53 -4.55
CA GLU A 112 -20.32 -11.58 -4.10
C GLU A 112 -19.78 -12.99 -4.34
N VAL A 113 -18.48 -13.17 -4.12
CA VAL A 113 -17.85 -14.48 -4.27
C VAL A 113 -18.38 -15.38 -3.15
N GLU A 114 -19.04 -16.49 -3.49
CA GLU A 114 -19.53 -17.49 -2.53
C GLU A 114 -18.75 -18.81 -2.60
N ASN A 115 -17.98 -19.03 -3.68
CA ASN A 115 -17.28 -20.28 -3.91
C ASN A 115 -16.02 -20.40 -3.04
N LYS A 116 -16.06 -21.29 -2.04
CA LYS A 116 -14.96 -21.54 -1.10
C LYS A 116 -13.63 -21.94 -1.77
N PHE A 117 -13.65 -22.57 -2.95
CA PHE A 117 -12.43 -22.87 -3.69
C PHE A 117 -11.75 -21.59 -4.20
N ILE A 118 -12.54 -20.64 -4.70
CA ILE A 118 -12.01 -19.34 -5.15
C ILE A 118 -11.39 -18.57 -3.97
N TYR A 119 -12.01 -18.62 -2.79
CA TYR A 119 -11.42 -18.06 -1.57
C TYR A 119 -10.07 -18.69 -1.27
N GLY A 120 -9.99 -20.01 -1.21
CA GLY A 120 -8.74 -20.71 -0.90
C GLY A 120 -7.63 -20.41 -1.91
N THR A 121 -7.96 -20.33 -3.21
CA THR A 121 -6.99 -19.97 -4.26
C THR A 121 -6.50 -18.52 -4.10
N LEU A 122 -7.39 -17.56 -3.88
CA LEU A 122 -7.00 -16.17 -3.65
C LEU A 122 -6.17 -16.04 -2.38
N GLU A 123 -6.54 -16.76 -1.32
CA GLU A 123 -5.77 -16.74 -0.07
C GLU A 123 -4.33 -17.19 -0.32
N TRP A 124 -4.16 -18.29 -1.05
CA TRP A 124 -2.83 -18.79 -1.39
C TRP A 124 -2.04 -17.82 -2.27
N ILE A 125 -2.64 -17.25 -3.31
CA ILE A 125 -1.96 -16.28 -4.20
C ILE A 125 -1.42 -15.07 -3.41
N PHE A 126 -2.25 -14.46 -2.55
CA PHE A 126 -1.79 -13.30 -1.78
C PHE A 126 -0.78 -13.68 -0.69
N TRP A 127 -0.90 -14.88 -0.11
CA TRP A 127 0.11 -15.40 0.81
C TRP A 127 1.48 -15.50 0.13
N GLU A 128 1.55 -16.09 -1.06
CA GLU A 128 2.80 -16.21 -1.83
C GLU A 128 3.38 -14.83 -2.21
N LEU A 129 2.54 -13.87 -2.61
CA LEU A 129 3.02 -12.52 -2.94
C LEU A 129 3.63 -11.80 -1.72
N ILE A 130 2.99 -11.92 -0.56
CA ILE A 130 3.50 -11.33 0.68
C ILE A 130 4.76 -12.08 1.13
N ASP A 131 4.78 -13.42 1.05
CA ASP A 131 5.95 -14.22 1.42
C ASP A 131 7.16 -13.87 0.53
N ASN A 132 6.94 -13.69 -0.78
CA ASN A 132 7.97 -13.20 -1.71
C ASN A 132 8.52 -11.83 -1.30
N SER A 133 7.65 -10.91 -0.88
CA SER A 133 8.05 -9.58 -0.39
C SER A 133 8.86 -9.65 0.92
N ILE A 134 8.71 -10.72 1.70
CA ILE A 134 9.43 -10.94 2.97
C ILE A 134 10.76 -11.65 2.73
N GLN A 135 10.74 -12.76 1.99
CA GLN A 135 11.87 -13.69 1.88
C GLN A 135 12.84 -13.32 0.74
N HIS A 136 12.30 -12.86 -0.40
CA HIS A 136 13.07 -12.76 -1.65
C HIS A 136 13.43 -11.33 -2.04
N SER A 137 12.80 -10.34 -1.43
CA SER A 137 13.10 -8.93 -1.68
C SER A 137 14.49 -8.52 -1.18
N ASN A 138 15.09 -9.21 -0.20
CA ASN A 138 16.22 -8.67 0.59
C ASN A 138 15.92 -7.23 1.07
N ALA A 139 14.65 -6.94 1.36
CA ALA A 139 14.20 -5.63 1.78
C ALA A 139 14.98 -5.14 3.01
N ASP A 140 15.33 -3.87 2.98
CA ASP A 140 15.87 -3.17 4.13
C ASP A 140 14.70 -2.82 5.07
N PHE A 141 14.32 -3.80 5.90
CA PHE A 141 13.24 -3.67 6.86
C PHE A 141 13.53 -2.65 7.96
N GLU A 142 14.80 -2.29 8.20
CA GLU A 142 15.17 -1.26 9.17
C GLU A 142 14.79 0.15 8.67
N LYS A 143 14.86 0.37 7.35
CA LYS A 143 14.37 1.60 6.72
C LYS A 143 12.85 1.67 6.60
N GLY A 144 12.15 0.54 6.75
CA GLY A 144 10.69 0.47 6.75
C GLY A 144 10.08 0.94 5.42
N GLY A 145 10.39 0.27 4.31
CA GLY A 145 9.89 0.60 2.97
C GLY A 145 8.87 -0.37 2.38
N SER A 146 8.51 -1.42 3.12
CA SER A 146 7.58 -2.47 2.67
C SER A 146 6.21 -2.34 3.32
N TYR A 147 5.17 -2.30 2.50
CA TYR A 147 3.80 -2.01 2.94
C TYR A 147 2.79 -2.72 2.05
N PHE A 148 1.56 -2.89 2.56
CA PHE A 148 0.41 -3.18 1.73
C PHE A 148 -0.77 -2.28 2.07
N MET A 149 -1.70 -2.16 1.12
CA MET A 149 -2.95 -1.42 1.23
C MET A 149 -3.97 -2.04 0.28
N VAL A 150 -5.25 -2.00 0.68
CA VAL A 150 -6.37 -2.52 -0.12
C VAL A 150 -7.49 -1.50 -0.11
N GLN A 151 -8.06 -1.19 -1.27
CA GLN A 151 -9.22 -0.33 -1.37
C GLN A 151 -10.22 -0.86 -2.39
N SER A 152 -11.46 -1.05 -1.95
CA SER A 152 -12.60 -1.40 -2.79
C SER A 152 -13.35 -0.15 -3.24
N TYR A 153 -13.77 -0.14 -4.51
CA TYR A 153 -14.65 0.84 -5.12
C TYR A 153 -15.91 0.13 -5.66
N PRO A 154 -16.88 -0.21 -4.80
CA PRO A 154 -18.02 -1.03 -5.20
C PRO A 154 -18.84 -0.42 -6.35
N LYS A 155 -19.00 0.92 -6.35
CA LYS A 155 -19.70 1.65 -7.43
C LYS A 155 -19.03 1.52 -8.80
N ARG A 156 -17.73 1.22 -8.82
CA ARG A 156 -16.94 0.99 -10.03
C ARG A 156 -16.73 -0.50 -10.33
N GLY A 157 -17.11 -1.39 -9.40
CA GLY A 157 -16.79 -2.82 -9.49
C GLY A 157 -15.27 -3.08 -9.48
N GLU A 158 -14.50 -2.23 -8.79
CA GLU A 158 -13.03 -2.31 -8.76
C GLU A 158 -12.52 -2.61 -7.36
N LEU A 159 -11.43 -3.39 -7.30
CA LEU A 159 -10.63 -3.58 -6.10
C LEU A 159 -9.17 -3.29 -6.43
N HIS A 160 -8.57 -2.37 -5.68
CA HIS A 160 -7.16 -2.02 -5.82
C HIS A 160 -6.39 -2.64 -4.66
N ILE A 161 -5.43 -3.49 -4.98
CA ILE A 161 -4.53 -4.11 -4.01
C ILE A 161 -3.12 -3.68 -4.41
N CYS A 162 -2.36 -3.17 -3.45
CA CYS A 162 -0.96 -2.86 -3.68
C CYS A 162 -0.12 -3.44 -2.53
N ILE A 163 0.95 -4.11 -2.91
CA ILE A 163 2.04 -4.54 -2.05
C ILE A 163 3.29 -3.89 -2.63
N VAL A 164 4.03 -3.16 -1.81
CA VAL A 164 5.32 -2.56 -2.18
C VAL A 164 6.38 -3.13 -1.27
N ASP A 165 7.56 -3.38 -1.82
CA ASP A 165 8.78 -3.67 -1.08
C ASP A 165 9.91 -2.75 -1.55
N ASN A 166 10.87 -2.49 -0.65
CA ASN A 166 12.09 -1.74 -0.95
C ASN A 166 13.29 -2.68 -1.19
N GLY A 167 13.02 -3.85 -1.78
CA GLY A 167 14.02 -4.86 -2.04
C GLY A 167 14.93 -4.59 -3.24
N ILE A 168 15.67 -5.61 -3.63
CA ILE A 168 16.64 -5.60 -4.74
C ILE A 168 15.98 -5.48 -6.13
N GLY A 169 14.67 -5.67 -6.21
CA GLY A 169 13.91 -5.67 -7.46
C GLY A 169 14.16 -6.92 -8.33
N ILE A 170 13.44 -7.00 -9.45
CA ILE A 170 13.38 -8.20 -10.31
C ILE A 170 14.72 -8.48 -11.02
N LYS A 171 15.36 -7.44 -11.55
CA LYS A 171 16.60 -7.61 -12.31
C LYS A 171 17.70 -8.24 -11.45
N GLU A 172 17.87 -7.72 -10.23
CA GLU A 172 18.92 -8.18 -9.33
C GLU A 172 18.58 -9.50 -8.64
N SER A 173 17.28 -9.82 -8.47
CA SER A 173 16.88 -11.14 -7.96
C SER A 173 17.20 -12.27 -8.95
N LEU A 174 17.02 -12.03 -10.26
CA LEU A 174 17.35 -12.99 -11.32
C LEU A 174 18.86 -13.20 -11.52
N ILE A 175 19.69 -12.27 -11.07
CA ILE A 175 21.15 -12.41 -11.12
C ILE A 175 21.66 -13.28 -9.95
N LYS A 176 20.92 -13.30 -8.83
CA LYS A 176 21.29 -14.04 -7.61
C LYS A 176 20.69 -15.45 -7.49
N SER A 177 19.75 -15.81 -8.38
CA SER A 177 19.06 -17.10 -8.40
C SER A 177 19.88 -18.22 -9.05
#